data_AF-A0A2G0Q1H0-F1
#
_entry.id   AF-A0A2G0Q1H0-F1
#
_cell.length_a   1.000
_cell.length_b   1.000
_cell.length_c   1.000
_cell.angle_alpha   90.00
_cell.angle_beta   90.00
_cell.angle_gamma   90.00
#
_symmetry.space_group_name_H-M   'P 1'
#
loop_
_entity.id
_entity.type
_entity.pdbx_description
1 polymer ?
#
loop_
_entity_poly.entity_id
_entity_poly.type
_entity_poly.pdbx_seq_one_letter_code
_entity_poly.pdbx_strand_id
1 'polypeptide(L)'
;MSEKLFLELTIPLYKVKVLVFSKVEDAEARFGSGFLYRNYAAQVRVVNDDESGVDIITLTFLNPDSYSTEILVHECVHVAWRVLDLVRIKVSFANQEPLAYIAGWVAKKVNDYMAERIEKASTT
;
A
#
# COMPACT_ATOMS: atom_id res chain seq x y z
N MET A 1 -8.54 18.62 -13.62
CA MET A 1 -7.50 17.55 -13.65
C MET A 1 -8.18 16.29 -13.13
N SER A 2 -8.10 15.17 -13.86
CA SER A 2 -8.68 13.89 -13.41
C SER A 2 -8.09 13.53 -12.03
N GLU A 3 -8.95 13.27 -11.06
CA GLU A 3 -8.52 12.92 -9.71
C GLU A 3 -7.82 11.56 -9.74
N LYS A 4 -6.55 11.52 -9.30
CA LYS A 4 -5.79 10.28 -9.28
C LYS A 4 -6.41 9.35 -8.23
N LEU A 5 -6.95 8.21 -8.66
CA LEU A 5 -7.66 7.24 -7.80
C LEU A 5 -6.75 6.51 -6.80
N PHE A 6 -5.43 6.61 -6.97
CA PHE A 6 -4.45 5.96 -6.12
C PHE A 6 -3.17 6.80 -6.03
N LEU A 7 -2.43 6.58 -4.95
CA LEU A 7 -1.06 7.03 -4.81
C LEU A 7 -0.13 5.95 -5.39
N GLU A 8 0.79 6.35 -6.26
CA GLU A 8 1.85 5.50 -6.76
C GLU A 8 3.18 5.87 -6.09
N LEU A 9 3.83 4.87 -5.50
CA LEU A 9 5.13 5.00 -4.86
C LEU A 9 6.14 4.13 -5.59
N THR A 10 7.37 4.63 -5.70
CA THR A 10 8.53 3.81 -6.05
C THR A 10 9.44 3.79 -4.83
N ILE A 11 9.62 2.61 -4.24
CA ILE A 11 10.41 2.47 -3.03
C ILE A 11 11.86 2.89 -3.32
N PRO A 12 12.43 3.81 -2.53
CA PRO A 12 13.83 4.18 -2.67
C PRO A 12 14.75 2.95 -2.56
N LEU A 13 15.89 2.98 -3.26
CA LEU A 13 16.89 1.90 -3.34
C LEU A 13 16.44 0.63 -4.07
N TYR A 14 15.22 0.14 -3.81
CA TYR A 14 14.73 -1.15 -4.32
C TYR A 14 13.94 -1.04 -5.63
N LYS A 15 13.45 0.16 -5.97
CA LYS A 15 12.71 0.45 -7.21
C LYS A 15 11.42 -0.37 -7.40
N VAL A 16 10.95 -1.04 -6.35
CA VAL A 16 9.66 -1.74 -6.33
C VAL A 16 8.53 -0.71 -6.30
N LYS A 17 7.49 -0.95 -7.11
CA LYS A 17 6.30 -0.10 -7.15
C LYS A 17 5.28 -0.53 -6.10
N VAL A 18 4.68 0.45 -5.44
CA VAL A 18 3.55 0.25 -4.52
C VAL A 18 2.40 1.18 -4.92
N LEU A 19 1.23 0.61 -5.13
CA LEU A 19 -0.01 1.36 -5.37
C LEU A 19 -0.84 1.38 -4.08
N VAL A 20 -1.26 2.57 -3.65
CA VAL A 20 -2.05 2.76 -2.43
C VAL A 20 -3.43 3.29 -2.81
N PHE A 21 -4.47 2.55 -2.44
CA PHE A 21 -5.86 2.87 -2.70
C PHE A 21 -6.56 3.22 -1.38
N SER A 22 -7.16 4.40 -1.29
CA SER A 22 -7.88 4.85 -0.09
C SER A 22 -9.23 4.16 0.13
N LYS A 23 -9.75 3.46 -0.88
CA LYS A 23 -11.01 2.72 -0.83
C LYS A 23 -10.97 1.54 -1.81
N VAL A 24 -11.76 0.51 -1.52
CA VAL A 24 -11.73 -0.76 -2.26
C VAL A 24 -12.24 -0.60 -3.70
N GLU A 25 -13.21 0.28 -3.93
CA GLU A 25 -13.86 0.46 -5.23
C GLU A 25 -12.86 0.88 -6.31
N ASP A 26 -11.87 1.71 -5.94
CA ASP A 26 -10.83 2.17 -6.87
C ASP A 26 -9.86 1.04 -7.26
N ALA A 27 -9.61 0.12 -6.33
CA ALA A 27 -8.79 -1.07 -6.61
C ALA A 27 -9.59 -2.09 -7.45
N GLU A 28 -10.86 -2.29 -7.16
CA GLU A 28 -11.73 -3.19 -7.93
C GLU A 28 -11.98 -2.70 -9.36
N ALA A 29 -12.09 -1.39 -9.55
CA ALA A 29 -12.18 -0.78 -10.88
C ALA A 29 -10.96 -1.11 -11.76
N ARG A 30 -9.80 -1.34 -11.14
CA ARG A 30 -8.54 -1.65 -11.83
C ARG A 30 -8.26 -3.15 -11.95
N PHE A 31 -8.52 -3.91 -10.88
CA PHE A 31 -8.06 -5.30 -10.76
C PHE A 31 -9.20 -6.33 -10.71
N GLY A 32 -10.45 -5.88 -10.80
CA GLY A 32 -11.64 -6.74 -10.72
C GLY A 32 -12.22 -6.86 -9.31
N SER A 33 -13.45 -7.37 -9.23
CA SER A 33 -14.21 -7.45 -7.99
C SER A 33 -13.64 -8.46 -6.98
N GLY A 34 -13.91 -8.23 -5.70
CA GLY A 34 -13.41 -9.08 -4.61
C GLY A 34 -11.91 -8.88 -4.36
N PHE A 35 -11.37 -7.70 -4.70
CA PHE A 35 -9.95 -7.42 -4.56
C PHE A 35 -9.49 -7.42 -3.10
N LEU A 36 -10.36 -6.96 -2.20
CA LEU A 36 -10.17 -6.94 -0.76
C LEU A 36 -11.13 -7.93 -0.07
N TYR A 37 -10.61 -8.70 0.88
CA TYR A 37 -11.43 -9.64 1.66
C TYR A 37 -12.40 -8.90 2.61
N ARG A 38 -13.66 -9.34 2.63
CA ARG A 38 -14.78 -8.63 3.30
C ARG A 38 -14.61 -8.34 4.79
N ASN A 39 -13.71 -9.04 5.48
CA ASN A 39 -13.45 -8.90 6.91
C ASN A 39 -12.17 -8.11 7.24
N TYR A 40 -11.60 -7.42 6.26
CA TYR A 40 -10.31 -6.71 6.39
C TYR A 40 -10.54 -5.20 6.29
N ALA A 41 -9.91 -4.42 7.17
CA ALA A 41 -9.93 -2.96 7.09
C ALA A 41 -8.98 -2.42 6.00
N ALA A 42 -7.91 -3.17 5.73
CA ALA A 42 -6.98 -2.95 4.63
C ALA A 42 -6.31 -4.28 4.23
N GLN A 43 -5.66 -4.31 3.07
CA GLN A 43 -4.94 -5.48 2.60
C GLN A 43 -3.76 -5.10 1.71
N VAL A 44 -2.62 -5.76 1.96
CA VAL A 44 -1.48 -5.79 1.05
C VAL A 44 -1.52 -7.02 0.14
N ARG A 45 -1.37 -6.81 -1.17
CA ARG A 45 -1.24 -7.89 -2.17
C ARG A 45 -0.04 -7.65 -3.08
N VAL A 46 0.47 -8.73 -3.66
CA VAL A 46 1.34 -8.65 -4.84
C VAL A 46 0.49 -9.04 -6.04
N VAL A 47 0.51 -8.22 -7.07
CA VAL A 47 -0.19 -8.47 -8.33
C VAL A 47 0.80 -8.34 -9.48
N ASN A 48 0.61 -9.15 -10.52
CA ASN A 48 1.39 -9.00 -11.74
C ASN A 48 0.81 -7.85 -12.56
N ASP A 49 1.67 -6.94 -13.01
CA ASP A 49 1.26 -5.90 -13.95
C ASP A 49 1.37 -6.46 -15.37
N ASP A 50 0.26 -6.91 -15.96
CA ASP A 50 0.25 -7.58 -17.27
C ASP A 50 0.92 -6.77 -18.39
N GLU A 51 0.92 -5.43 -18.28
CA GLU A 51 1.57 -4.54 -19.26
C GLU A 51 3.11 -4.56 -19.17
N SER A 52 3.67 -4.59 -17.95
CA SER A 52 5.11 -4.56 -17.75
C SER A 52 5.72 -5.94 -17.45
N GLY A 53 4.90 -6.92 -17.13
CA GLY A 53 5.30 -8.25 -16.63
C GLY A 53 5.98 -8.22 -15.25
N VAL A 54 5.95 -7.07 -14.56
CA VAL A 54 6.63 -6.88 -13.27
C VAL A 54 5.62 -6.98 -12.14
N ASP A 55 6.00 -7.66 -11.06
CA ASP A 55 5.19 -7.71 -9.86
C ASP A 55 5.18 -6.33 -9.16
N ILE A 56 3.97 -5.86 -8.87
CA ILE A 56 3.73 -4.63 -8.10
C ILE A 56 3.02 -4.98 -6.78
N ILE A 57 3.22 -4.14 -5.78
CA ILE A 57 2.55 -4.28 -4.49
C ILE A 57 1.35 -3.33 -4.46
N THR A 58 0.23 -3.79 -3.93
CA THR A 58 -0.92 -2.93 -3.61
C THR A 58 -1.12 -2.86 -2.11
N LEU A 59 -1.54 -1.70 -1.62
CA LEU A 59 -2.12 -1.48 -0.30
C LEU A 59 -3.50 -0.86 -0.50
N THR A 60 -4.55 -1.60 -0.15
CA THR A 60 -5.93 -1.16 -0.36
C THR A 60 -6.64 -1.07 0.97
N PHE A 61 -7.20 0.09 1.28
CA PHE A 61 -8.12 0.27 2.41
C PHE A 61 -9.55 -0.06 1.96
N LEU A 62 -10.38 -0.55 2.88
CA LEU A 62 -11.80 -0.77 2.61
C LEU A 62 -12.47 0.56 2.24
N ASN A 63 -12.27 1.57 3.07
CA ASN A 63 -12.71 2.96 2.87
C ASN A 63 -11.88 3.90 3.77
N PRO A 64 -11.98 5.23 3.61
CA PRO A 64 -11.24 6.18 4.43
C PRO A 64 -11.49 6.03 5.94
N ASP A 65 -12.70 5.66 6.35
CA ASP A 65 -13.06 5.48 7.77
C ASP A 65 -12.40 4.25 8.42
N SER A 66 -11.92 3.31 7.60
CA SER A 66 -11.19 2.13 8.07
C SER A 66 -9.73 2.44 8.40
N TYR A 67 -9.28 3.67 8.14
CA TYR A 67 -7.94 4.11 8.47
C TYR A 67 -7.77 4.36 9.97
N SER A 68 -6.72 3.75 10.54
CA SER A 68 -6.23 4.06 11.88
C SER A 68 -4.72 3.93 11.94
N THR A 69 -4.09 4.42 13.01
CA THR A 69 -2.65 4.27 13.21
C THR A 69 -2.24 2.79 13.29
N GLU A 70 -3.05 1.95 13.93
CA GLU A 70 -2.82 0.51 14.05
C GLU A 70 -2.83 -0.18 12.68
N ILE A 71 -3.82 0.15 11.84
CA ILE A 71 -3.91 -0.39 10.48
C ILE A 71 -2.74 0.10 9.62
N LEU A 72 -2.41 1.39 9.70
CA LEU A 72 -1.27 1.97 8.97
C LEU A 72 0.02 1.20 9.31
N VAL A 73 0.33 1.05 10.59
CA VAL A 73 1.58 0.39 11.04
C VAL A 73 1.61 -1.08 10.60
N HIS A 74 0.50 -1.80 10.79
CA HIS A 74 0.38 -3.21 10.40
C HIS A 74 0.64 -3.41 8.90
N GLU A 75 -0.08 -2.67 8.05
CA GLU A 75 0.04 -2.83 6.61
C GLU A 75 1.39 -2.34 6.07
N CYS A 76 2.00 -1.31 6.67
CA CYS A 76 3.33 -0.85 6.26
C CYS A 76 4.42 -1.91 6.53
N VAL A 77 4.27 -2.72 7.57
CA VAL A 77 5.15 -3.89 7.79
C VAL A 77 4.93 -4.93 6.69
N HIS A 78 3.69 -5.20 6.31
CA HIS A 78 3.39 -6.11 5.20
C HIS A 78 3.94 -5.61 3.86
N VAL A 79 3.80 -4.33 3.53
CA VAL A 79 4.42 -3.72 2.34
C VAL A 79 5.93 -3.92 2.38
N ALA A 80 6.58 -3.61 3.51
CA ALA A 80 8.02 -3.73 3.65
C ALA A 80 8.51 -5.18 3.47
N TRP A 81 7.80 -6.17 4.01
CA TRP A 81 8.10 -7.58 3.74
C TRP A 81 7.98 -7.93 2.27
N ARG A 82 6.88 -7.53 1.60
CA ARG A 82 6.71 -7.83 0.16
C ARG A 82 7.78 -7.17 -0.70
N VAL A 83 8.21 -5.96 -0.37
CA VAL A 83 9.32 -5.30 -1.09
C VAL A 83 10.59 -6.12 -0.97
N LEU A 84 10.96 -6.51 0.24
CA LEU A 84 12.20 -7.26 0.50
C LEU A 84 12.15 -8.66 -0.12
N ASP A 85 10.99 -9.32 -0.09
CA ASP A 85 10.78 -10.61 -0.74
C ASP A 85 11.01 -10.52 -2.26
N LEU A 86 10.45 -9.49 -2.92
CA LEU A 86 10.62 -9.27 -4.37
C LEU A 86 12.08 -9.01 -4.76
N VAL A 87 12.86 -8.35 -3.89
CA VAL A 87 14.31 -8.13 -4.11
C VAL A 87 15.19 -9.21 -3.49
N ARG A 88 14.60 -10.30 -2.98
CA ARG A 88 15.29 -11.47 -2.41
C ARG A 88 16.18 -11.15 -1.20
N ILE A 89 15.83 -10.13 -0.42
CA ILE A 89 16.50 -9.80 0.84
C ILE A 89 15.78 -10.50 1.99
N LYS A 90 16.50 -11.38 2.70
CA LYS A 90 15.96 -12.05 3.88
C LYS A 90 16.02 -11.15 5.11
N VAL A 91 14.87 -10.99 5.76
CA VAL A 91 14.77 -10.33 7.07
C VAL A 91 15.23 -11.29 8.15
N SER A 92 16.03 -10.79 9.08
CA SER A 92 16.45 -11.51 10.28
C SER A 92 16.64 -10.54 11.44
N PHE A 93 16.84 -11.06 12.66
CA PHE A 93 17.14 -10.23 13.83
C PHE A 93 18.43 -9.41 13.70
N ALA A 94 19.31 -9.79 12.77
CA ALA A 94 20.59 -9.13 12.50
C ALA A 94 20.56 -8.27 11.23
N ASN A 95 19.44 -8.24 10.49
CA ASN A 95 19.27 -7.50 9.24
C ASN A 95 17.84 -6.91 9.14
N GLN A 96 17.43 -6.26 10.22
CA GLN A 96 16.12 -5.64 10.42
C GLN A 96 16.05 -4.20 9.90
N GLU A 97 17.21 -3.55 9.67
CA GLU A 97 17.26 -2.16 9.22
C GLU A 97 16.54 -1.90 7.89
N PRO A 98 16.66 -2.75 6.85
CA PRO A 98 15.90 -2.58 5.60
C PRO A 98 14.39 -2.58 5.83
N LEU A 99 13.90 -3.48 6.70
CA LEU A 99 12.49 -3.58 7.04
C LEU A 99 12.00 -2.30 7.71
N ALA A 100 12.71 -1.86 8.76
CA ALA A 100 12.37 -0.66 9.51
C ALA A 100 12.39 0.60 8.63
N TYR A 101 13.39 0.72 7.75
CA TYR A 101 13.50 1.81 6.79
C TYR A 101 12.30 1.87 5.86
N ILE A 102 11.97 0.76 5.18
CA ILE A 102 10.86 0.73 4.22
C ILE A 102 9.55 0.99 4.94
N ALA A 103 9.29 0.33 6.07
CA ALA A 103 8.05 0.49 6.83
C ALA A 103 7.85 1.94 7.28
N GLY A 104 8.88 2.60 7.82
CA GLY A 104 8.80 4.00 8.22
C GLY A 104 8.58 4.96 7.05
N TRP A 105 9.29 4.73 5.93
CA TRP A 105 9.13 5.56 4.74
C TRP A 105 7.74 5.43 4.12
N VAL A 106 7.22 4.19 3.99
CA VAL A 106 5.87 3.92 3.47
C VAL A 106 4.82 4.50 4.42
N ALA A 107 4.96 4.31 5.73
CA ALA A 107 4.02 4.83 6.73
C ALA A 107 3.86 6.35 6.61
N LYS A 108 4.96 7.09 6.45
CA LYS A 108 4.89 8.53 6.22
C LYS A 108 4.07 8.86 4.96
N LYS A 109 4.38 8.22 3.84
CA LYS A 109 3.74 8.50 2.55
C LYS A 109 2.26 8.14 2.53
N VAL A 110 1.90 7.00 3.12
CA VAL A 110 0.52 6.54 3.24
C VAL A 110 -0.27 7.43 4.20
N ASN A 111 0.31 7.83 5.33
CA ASN A 111 -0.34 8.75 6.27
C ASN A 111 -0.66 10.09 5.61
N ASP A 112 0.32 10.70 4.94
CA ASP A 112 0.13 11.99 4.24
C ASP A 112 -1.03 11.88 3.21
N TYR A 113 -1.09 10.77 2.46
CA TYR A 113 -2.15 10.53 1.48
C TYR A 113 -3.51 10.25 2.11
N MET A 114 -3.59 9.40 3.13
CA MET A 114 -4.87 9.06 3.77
C MET A 114 -5.46 10.25 4.53
N ALA A 115 -4.64 11.06 5.19
CA ALA A 115 -5.09 12.29 5.83
C ALA A 115 -5.78 13.24 4.84
N GLU A 116 -5.16 13.46 3.67
CA GLU A 116 -5.76 14.28 2.60
C GLU A 116 -7.10 13.69 2.09
N ARG A 117 -7.20 12.37 2.00
CA ARG A 117 -8.41 11.68 1.52
C ARG A 117 -9.55 11.74 2.52
N ILE A 118 -9.25 11.57 3.80
CA ILE A 118 -10.22 11.66 4.90
C ILE A 118 -10.77 13.08 5.04
N GLU A 119 -9.90 14.08 4.95
CA GLU A 119 -10.31 15.49 5.00
C GLU A 119 -11.30 15.83 3.87
N LYS A 120 -10.98 15.40 2.64
CA LYS A 120 -11.87 15.60 1.48
C LYS A 120 -13.23 14.89 1.66
N ALA A 121 -13.22 13.65 2.13
CA ALA A 121 -14.46 12.89 2.37
C ALA A 121 -15.35 13.55 3.44
N SER A 122 -14.76 14.25 4.41
CA SER A 122 -15.48 14.96 5.47
C SER A 122 -16.12 16.27 5.02
N THR A 123 -15.68 16.83 3.88
CA THR A 123 -16.19 18.10 3.32
C THR A 123 -17.23 17.91 2.21
N THR A 124 -17.60 16.67 1.88
CA THR A 124 -18.52 16.33 0.79
C THR A 124 -19.83 15.77 1.35
#